data_AF-A0A267TB03-F1
#
_entry.id   AF-A0A267TB03-F1
#
_cell.length_a   1.000
_cell.length_b   1.000
_cell.length_c   1.000
_cell.angle_alpha   90.00
_cell.angle_beta   90.00
_cell.angle_gamma   90.00
#
_symmetry.space_group_name_H-M   'P 1'
#
loop_
_entity.id
_entity.type
_entity.pdbx_description
1 polymer ?
#
loop_
_entity_poly.entity_id
_entity_poly.type
_entity_poly.pdbx_seq_one_letter_code
_entity_poly.pdbx_strand_id
1 'polypeptide(L)'
;MIRFLILMTVFLTTSCHNKTEKSIQLISNETSNTSINDQLDTYFCDYEIKPLIIVNNTESKQTLINLGKHKIEWLDTTEETKIKIDDDLFILKDKLTLNTVWEHKDSVDFANNWDEIKLFAYNRRELIGIRMSYNPCVGSGCSVDYFLIYDLKSKTKNFFGQFRIDRKMALYHFDNELSYVSKTYRESANDSKVEYIYELFSIDEKGQFNKKKNSNGLTYQIKHITFLDDDTIRKEILEQNWIQEIK
;
A
#
# COMPACT_ATOMS: atom_id res chain seq x y z
N MET A 1 -9.31 51.09 -17.28
CA MET A 1 -9.00 49.82 -17.99
C MET A 1 -7.72 49.26 -17.40
N ILE A 2 -7.82 48.46 -16.33
CA ILE A 2 -6.68 47.88 -15.63
C ILE A 2 -6.69 46.39 -15.93
N ARG A 3 -5.63 45.93 -16.60
CA ARG A 3 -5.46 44.55 -17.09
C ARG A 3 -5.14 43.64 -15.90
N PHE A 4 -5.95 42.59 -15.74
CA PHE A 4 -5.63 41.42 -14.92
C PHE A 4 -4.41 40.71 -15.52
N LEU A 5 -3.32 40.62 -14.76
CA LEU A 5 -2.21 39.72 -15.06
C LEU A 5 -2.40 38.48 -14.19
N ILE A 6 -2.93 37.40 -14.77
CA ILE A 6 -3.03 36.10 -14.11
C ILE A 6 -1.63 35.48 -14.12
N LEU A 7 -0.97 35.48 -12.96
CA LEU A 7 0.30 34.79 -12.76
C LEU A 7 -0.02 33.28 -12.63
N MET A 8 0.18 32.54 -13.71
CA MET A 8 0.03 31.08 -13.72
C MET A 8 1.26 30.46 -13.05
N THR A 9 1.14 30.13 -11.76
CA THR A 9 2.16 29.37 -11.04
C THR A 9 2.15 27.92 -11.53
N VAL A 10 3.17 27.57 -12.31
CA VAL A 10 3.46 26.20 -12.73
C VAL A 10 3.84 25.38 -11.49
N PHE A 11 2.96 24.49 -11.06
CA PHE A 11 3.30 23.43 -10.12
C PHE A 11 4.20 22.43 -10.83
N LEU A 12 5.51 22.48 -10.53
CA LEU A 12 6.46 21.43 -10.90
C LEU A 12 6.15 20.19 -10.06
N THR A 13 5.50 19.20 -10.67
CA THR A 13 5.32 17.87 -10.10
C THR A 13 6.64 17.10 -10.19
N THR A 14 7.40 17.04 -9.10
CA THR A 14 8.45 16.04 -8.95
C THR A 14 7.79 14.71 -8.56
N SER A 15 7.41 13.95 -9.60
CA SER A 15 7.03 12.54 -9.55
C SER A 15 8.29 11.67 -9.55
N CYS A 16 8.17 10.40 -9.14
CA CYS A 16 9.24 9.41 -8.99
C CYS A 16 10.46 9.59 -9.94
N HIS A 17 11.65 9.52 -9.35
CA HIS A 17 13.01 9.57 -9.93
C HIS A 17 13.63 10.95 -10.23
N ASN A 18 14.30 11.51 -9.22
CA ASN A 18 15.52 12.29 -9.44
C ASN A 18 16.74 11.36 -9.31
N LYS A 19 17.19 10.81 -10.45
CA LYS A 19 18.59 10.44 -10.67
C LYS A 19 19.13 11.32 -11.81
N THR A 20 19.71 12.46 -11.45
CA THR A 20 20.75 13.15 -12.22
C THR A 20 21.95 12.17 -12.34
N GLU A 21 22.74 12.04 -13.41
CA GLU A 21 23.14 12.96 -14.48
C GLU A 21 23.74 12.11 -15.63
N LYS A 22 23.55 12.52 -16.89
CA LYS A 22 24.10 11.85 -18.07
C LYS A 22 25.60 12.11 -18.18
N SER A 23 26.43 11.06 -18.13
CA SER A 23 27.72 11.02 -18.82
C SER A 23 27.64 10.00 -19.95
N ILE A 24 27.99 10.43 -21.16
CA ILE A 24 28.05 9.57 -22.34
C ILE A 24 29.33 8.74 -22.24
N GLN A 25 29.22 7.41 -22.20
CA GLN A 25 30.27 6.52 -22.72
C GLN A 25 29.72 5.13 -23.11
N LEU A 26 29.99 4.80 -24.38
CA LEU A 26 30.12 3.48 -25.02
C LEU A 26 28.95 2.49 -24.96
N ILE A 27 28.41 2.24 -26.16
CA ILE A 27 27.44 1.17 -26.46
C ILE A 27 28.09 -0.19 -26.19
N SER A 28 27.78 -0.79 -25.04
CA SER A 28 27.73 -2.25 -24.89
C SER A 28 26.27 -2.67 -25.09
N ASN A 29 26.04 -3.65 -25.96
CA ASN A 29 24.77 -4.37 -26.02
C ASN A 29 24.63 -5.20 -24.73
N GLU A 30 24.22 -4.58 -23.65
CA GLU A 30 23.67 -5.27 -22.49
C GLU A 30 22.14 -5.27 -22.65
N THR A 31 21.57 -6.45 -22.90
CA THR A 31 20.17 -6.71 -22.55
C THR A 31 19.97 -6.23 -21.11
N SER A 32 19.19 -5.18 -20.89
CA SER A 32 18.97 -4.64 -19.55
C SER A 32 18.24 -5.68 -18.71
N ASN A 33 19.00 -6.44 -17.91
CA ASN A 33 18.45 -7.34 -16.89
C ASN A 33 17.98 -6.49 -15.70
N THR A 34 16.87 -5.78 -15.86
CA THR A 34 16.16 -5.15 -14.73
C THR A 34 15.59 -6.27 -13.87
N SER A 35 15.74 -6.18 -12.53
CA SER A 35 15.18 -7.21 -11.63
C SER A 35 13.66 -7.23 -11.71
N ILE A 36 13.03 -8.36 -11.39
CA ILE A 36 11.55 -8.45 -11.38
C ILE A 36 10.95 -7.44 -10.39
N ASN A 37 11.65 -7.16 -9.28
CA ASN A 37 11.25 -6.11 -8.35
C ASN A 37 11.21 -4.72 -9.01
N ASP A 38 12.25 -4.36 -9.77
CA ASP A 38 12.30 -3.05 -10.45
C ASP A 38 11.19 -2.92 -11.51
N GLN A 39 10.87 -4.01 -12.20
CA GLN A 39 9.76 -4.07 -13.17
C GLN A 39 8.41 -3.85 -12.46
N LEU A 40 8.18 -4.55 -11.36
CA LEU A 40 6.97 -4.41 -10.55
C LEU A 40 6.84 -3.01 -9.95
N ASP A 41 7.93 -2.47 -9.39
CA ASP A 41 7.94 -1.13 -8.81
C ASP A 41 7.63 -0.07 -9.87
N THR A 42 8.25 -0.17 -11.05
CA THR A 42 7.97 0.73 -12.18
C THR A 42 6.51 0.60 -12.61
N TYR A 43 6.04 -0.63 -12.82
CA TYR A 43 4.66 -0.89 -13.22
C TYR A 43 3.66 -0.31 -12.21
N PHE A 44 3.81 -0.56 -10.92
CA PHE A 44 2.87 -0.06 -9.91
C PHE A 44 2.94 1.46 -9.75
N CYS A 45 4.10 2.08 -9.93
CA CYS A 45 4.23 3.54 -9.92
C CYS A 45 3.36 4.23 -10.97
N ASP A 46 3.20 3.62 -12.16
CA ASP A 46 2.41 4.20 -13.25
C ASP A 46 0.91 4.27 -12.95
N TYR A 47 0.42 3.44 -12.02
CA TYR A 47 -0.99 3.39 -11.62
C TYR A 47 -1.25 3.99 -10.23
N GLU A 48 -0.21 4.47 -9.55
CA GLU A 48 -0.33 4.93 -8.16
C GLU A 48 -1.13 6.24 -8.07
N ILE A 49 -2.16 6.23 -7.23
CA ILE A 49 -2.93 7.42 -6.89
C ILE A 49 -2.14 8.23 -5.87
N LYS A 50 -1.75 9.45 -6.24
CA LYS A 50 -1.09 10.37 -5.32
C LYS A 50 -2.05 10.82 -4.22
N PRO A 51 -1.65 10.72 -2.93
CA PRO A 51 -2.43 11.28 -1.84
C PRO A 51 -2.46 12.80 -1.92
N LEU A 52 -3.57 13.40 -1.49
CA LEU A 52 -3.72 14.85 -1.34
C LEU A 52 -2.93 15.39 -0.14
N ILE A 53 -2.95 14.63 0.96
CA ILE A 53 -2.30 14.99 2.23
C ILE A 53 -1.66 13.74 2.80
N ILE A 54 -0.45 13.89 3.36
CA ILE A 54 0.27 12.85 4.09
C ILE A 54 0.67 13.44 5.45
N VAL A 55 0.41 12.70 6.53
CA VAL A 55 0.84 13.02 7.89
C VAL A 55 1.58 11.81 8.46
N ASN A 56 2.77 12.04 9.02
CA ASN A 56 3.59 10.98 9.63
C ASN A 56 3.67 11.18 11.13
N ASN A 57 3.56 10.10 11.89
CA ASN A 57 3.73 10.09 13.34
C ASN A 57 5.21 9.93 13.69
N THR A 58 5.93 11.04 13.84
CA THR A 58 7.37 11.00 14.15
C THR A 58 7.67 10.72 15.62
N GLU A 59 6.68 10.83 16.50
CA GLU A 59 6.86 10.75 17.96
C GLU A 59 6.14 9.55 18.61
N SER A 60 5.32 8.83 17.85
CA SER A 60 4.51 7.68 18.29
C SER A 60 3.61 7.96 19.51
N LYS A 61 3.21 9.22 19.71
CA LYS A 61 2.39 9.69 20.84
C LYS A 61 1.26 10.63 20.43
N GLN A 62 1.17 10.96 19.15
CA GLN A 62 0.14 11.86 18.64
C GLN A 62 -1.22 11.16 18.66
N THR A 63 -2.15 11.71 19.43
CA THR A 63 -3.52 11.19 19.54
C THR A 63 -4.53 11.99 18.75
N LEU A 64 -4.24 13.27 18.44
CA LEU A 64 -5.11 14.16 17.70
C LEU A 64 -4.47 14.58 16.39
N ILE A 65 -5.11 14.27 15.27
CA ILE A 65 -4.58 14.50 13.93
C ILE A 65 -5.59 15.29 13.11
N ASN A 66 -5.16 16.41 12.53
CA ASN A 66 -5.92 17.13 11.54
C ASN A 66 -5.45 16.70 10.14
N LEU A 67 -6.37 16.16 9.33
CA LEU A 67 -6.12 15.72 7.96
C LEU A 67 -7.02 16.52 7.01
N GLY A 68 -6.55 17.72 6.64
CA GLY A 68 -7.36 18.68 5.90
C GLY A 68 -8.55 19.14 6.73
N LYS A 69 -9.77 18.85 6.28
CA LYS A 69 -11.01 19.14 7.01
C LYS A 69 -11.39 18.04 8.02
N HIS A 70 -10.74 16.89 7.97
CA HIS A 70 -11.09 15.73 8.78
C HIS A 70 -10.30 15.73 10.08
N LYS A 71 -10.96 15.29 11.15
CA LYS A 71 -10.36 15.13 12.46
C LYS A 71 -10.23 13.66 12.79
N ILE A 72 -9.03 13.21 13.15
CA ILE A 72 -8.77 11.82 13.54
C ILE A 72 -8.30 11.81 14.99
N GLU A 73 -8.89 10.93 15.79
CA GLU A 73 -8.46 10.68 17.17
C GLU A 73 -8.03 9.22 17.30
N TRP A 74 -6.77 9.01 17.71
CA TRP A 74 -6.22 7.71 18.05
C TRP A 74 -6.27 7.53 19.56
N LEU A 75 -7.02 6.54 20.02
CA LEU A 75 -7.31 6.30 21.43
C LEU A 75 -6.85 4.90 21.79
N ASP A 76 -5.61 4.78 22.25
CA ASP A 76 -5.04 3.52 22.69
C ASP A 76 -5.15 3.38 24.22
N THR A 77 -5.61 2.22 24.68
CA THR A 77 -5.74 1.88 26.09
C THR A 77 -5.19 0.48 26.34
N THR A 78 -5.05 0.08 27.60
CA THR A 78 -4.61 -1.29 27.93
C THR A 78 -5.57 -2.39 27.49
N GLU A 79 -6.84 -2.06 27.22
CA GLU A 79 -7.87 -3.05 26.88
C GLU A 79 -8.19 -3.10 25.38
N GLU A 80 -8.09 -1.97 24.70
CA GLU A 80 -8.46 -1.83 23.30
C GLU A 80 -7.89 -0.55 22.67
N THR A 81 -7.71 -0.61 21.36
CA THR A 81 -7.40 0.54 20.52
C THR A 81 -8.65 0.98 19.75
N LYS A 82 -8.95 2.29 19.81
CA LYS A 82 -10.05 2.91 19.08
C LYS A 82 -9.54 3.99 18.14
N ILE A 83 -10.27 4.16 17.05
CA ILE A 83 -10.03 5.21 16.08
C ILE A 83 -11.33 5.96 15.89
N LYS A 84 -11.26 7.28 16.01
CA LYS A 84 -12.35 8.18 15.64
C LYS A 84 -11.97 8.93 14.38
N ILE A 85 -12.81 8.88 13.35
CA ILE A 85 -12.67 9.68 12.13
C ILE A 85 -13.93 10.54 12.02
N ASP A 86 -13.77 11.84 12.16
CA ASP A 86 -14.86 12.80 12.33
C ASP A 86 -15.80 12.35 13.47
N ASP A 87 -17.03 11.97 13.16
CA ASP A 87 -18.03 11.50 14.14
C ASP A 87 -18.11 9.96 14.25
N ASP A 88 -17.31 9.22 13.47
CA ASP A 88 -17.34 7.76 13.45
C ASP A 88 -16.26 7.17 14.37
N LEU A 89 -16.67 6.61 15.51
CA LEU A 89 -15.80 5.93 16.47
C LEU A 89 -15.94 4.41 16.32
N PHE A 90 -14.81 3.71 16.20
CA PHE A 90 -14.77 2.25 16.13
C PHE A 90 -13.54 1.67 16.81
N ILE A 91 -13.59 0.37 17.06
CA ILE A 91 -12.54 -0.39 17.77
C ILE A 91 -11.87 -1.38 16.82
N LEU A 92 -10.61 -1.69 17.07
CA LEU A 92 -9.84 -2.69 16.31
C LEU A 92 -10.08 -4.13 16.76
N LYS A 93 -10.58 -4.31 17.99
CA LYS A 93 -10.92 -5.62 18.54
C LYS A 93 -11.85 -6.42 17.64
N ASP A 94 -11.53 -7.71 17.49
CA ASP A 94 -12.22 -8.69 16.66
C ASP A 94 -12.27 -8.33 15.15
N LYS A 95 -11.45 -7.39 14.68
CA LYS A 95 -11.32 -7.08 13.26
C LYS A 95 -10.18 -7.89 12.64
N LEU A 96 -10.44 -8.42 11.45
CA LEU A 96 -9.50 -9.22 10.69
C LEU A 96 -9.13 -8.55 9.37
N THR A 97 -7.93 -8.84 8.88
CA THR A 97 -7.50 -8.43 7.55
C THR A 97 -8.33 -9.10 6.44
N LEU A 98 -8.46 -8.42 5.29
CA LEU A 98 -9.11 -8.94 4.09
C LEU A 98 -8.19 -9.90 3.33
N ASN A 99 -6.88 -9.66 3.37
CA ASN A 99 -5.84 -10.52 2.78
C ASN A 99 -5.19 -11.43 3.82
N THR A 100 -4.49 -12.45 3.34
CA THR A 100 -3.57 -13.25 4.15
C THR A 100 -2.31 -12.45 4.42
N VAL A 101 -1.92 -12.31 5.69
CA VAL A 101 -0.71 -11.54 6.07
C VAL A 101 0.53 -12.42 5.93
N TRP A 102 0.47 -13.65 6.46
CA TRP A 102 1.51 -14.66 6.31
C TRP A 102 0.89 -16.00 5.86
N GLU A 103 0.29 -16.75 6.80
CA GLU A 103 -0.42 -18.01 6.49
C GLU A 103 -1.95 -17.85 6.50
N HIS A 104 -2.45 -16.93 7.32
CA HIS A 104 -3.86 -16.68 7.55
C HIS A 104 -4.16 -15.18 7.55
N LYS A 105 -5.45 -14.85 7.59
CA LYS A 105 -5.90 -13.49 7.94
C LYS A 105 -5.51 -13.23 9.38
N ASP A 106 -5.09 -12.01 9.65
CA ASP A 106 -4.56 -11.65 10.95
C ASP A 106 -5.51 -10.69 11.69
N SER A 107 -5.41 -10.66 13.01
CA SER A 107 -6.15 -9.71 13.84
C SER A 107 -5.46 -8.36 13.80
N VAL A 108 -6.21 -7.30 13.51
CA VAL A 108 -5.65 -5.93 13.57
C VAL A 108 -5.68 -5.34 14.98
N ASP A 109 -6.26 -6.05 15.95
CA ASP A 109 -6.25 -5.67 17.38
C ASP A 109 -4.85 -5.68 18.01
N PHE A 110 -3.85 -6.21 17.29
CA PHE A 110 -2.45 -6.10 17.69
C PHE A 110 -1.91 -4.67 17.55
N ALA A 111 -2.49 -3.83 16.69
CA ALA A 111 -1.96 -2.50 16.44
C ALA A 111 -2.36 -1.51 17.54
N ASN A 112 -1.37 -0.89 18.18
CA ASN A 112 -1.58 0.14 19.23
C ASN A 112 -1.02 1.52 18.84
N ASN A 113 -0.41 1.62 17.65
CA ASN A 113 0.15 2.86 17.10
C ASN A 113 -0.25 3.07 15.64
N TRP A 114 -0.27 4.33 15.21
CA TRP A 114 -0.33 4.70 13.79
C TRP A 114 1.01 5.33 13.36
N ASP A 115 1.44 5.05 12.15
CA ASP A 115 2.72 5.56 11.63
C ASP A 115 2.52 6.64 10.57
N GLU A 116 1.55 6.46 9.68
CA GLU A 116 1.28 7.33 8.55
C GLU A 116 -0.22 7.37 8.26
N ILE A 117 -0.75 8.57 8.01
CA ILE A 117 -2.12 8.79 7.56
C ILE A 117 -2.08 9.54 6.24
N LYS A 118 -2.84 9.05 5.25
CA LYS A 118 -2.98 9.69 3.94
C LYS A 118 -4.44 9.98 3.62
N LEU A 119 -4.69 11.12 3.00
CA LEU A 119 -5.97 11.45 2.37
C LEU A 119 -5.86 11.23 0.86
N PHE A 120 -6.77 10.45 0.29
CA PHE A 120 -6.88 10.25 -1.16
C PHE A 120 -8.20 10.80 -1.67
N ALA A 121 -8.19 11.33 -2.89
CA ALA A 121 -9.41 11.64 -3.63
C ALA A 121 -9.31 11.10 -5.04
N TYR A 122 -10.31 10.34 -5.46
CA TYR A 122 -10.36 9.73 -6.79
C TYR A 122 -11.82 9.56 -7.21
N ASN A 123 -12.17 9.98 -8.43
CA ASN A 123 -13.54 9.91 -8.97
C ASN A 123 -14.65 10.37 -7.99
N ARG A 124 -14.42 11.52 -7.34
CA ARG A 124 -15.33 12.13 -6.34
C ARG A 124 -15.56 11.30 -5.07
N ARG A 125 -14.72 10.29 -4.82
CA ARG A 125 -14.66 9.53 -3.57
C ARG A 125 -13.42 9.94 -2.79
N GLU A 126 -13.58 10.21 -1.50
CA GLU A 126 -12.48 10.51 -0.58
C GLU A 126 -12.25 9.30 0.34
N LEU A 127 -10.98 8.92 0.53
CA LEU A 127 -10.57 7.80 1.37
C LEU A 127 -9.46 8.25 2.32
N ILE A 128 -9.50 7.73 3.55
CA ILE A 128 -8.40 7.87 4.52
C ILE A 128 -7.70 6.53 4.62
N GLY A 129 -6.40 6.53 4.34
CA GLY A 129 -5.55 5.38 4.58
C GLY A 129 -4.72 5.59 5.84
N ILE A 130 -4.69 4.62 6.76
CA ILE A 130 -3.88 4.65 7.98
C ILE A 130 -2.97 3.43 7.97
N ARG A 131 -1.64 3.63 8.03
CA ARG A 131 -0.69 2.57 8.38
C ARG A 131 -0.58 2.48 9.89
N MET A 132 -0.74 1.28 10.42
CA MET A 132 -0.78 0.97 11.83
C MET A 132 0.26 -0.09 12.15
N SER A 133 0.84 0.03 13.34
CA SER A 133 1.92 -0.83 13.82
C SER A 133 1.76 -1.08 15.32
N TYR A 134 2.63 -1.92 15.86
CA TYR A 134 2.77 -2.09 17.31
C TYR A 134 4.02 -1.37 17.81
N ASN A 135 3.87 -0.55 18.86
CA ASN A 135 4.94 0.21 19.48
C ASN A 135 4.84 0.11 21.03
N PRO A 136 5.94 -0.23 21.74
CA PRO A 136 7.25 -0.63 21.23
C PRO A 136 7.20 -1.98 20.51
N CYS A 137 7.76 -2.05 19.31
CA CYS A 137 7.77 -3.30 18.56
C CYS A 137 8.76 -4.30 19.21
N VAL A 138 8.33 -5.56 19.39
CA VAL A 138 9.18 -6.66 19.87
C VAL A 138 8.93 -7.94 19.06
N GLY A 139 9.99 -8.71 18.82
CA GLY A 139 9.91 -9.99 18.12
C GLY A 139 9.33 -9.89 16.70
N SER A 140 8.57 -10.91 16.28
CA SER A 140 7.96 -10.98 14.95
C SER A 140 6.94 -9.87 14.68
N GLY A 141 6.37 -9.25 15.73
CA GLY A 141 5.44 -8.13 15.59
C GLY A 141 6.06 -6.89 14.94
N CYS A 142 7.40 -6.73 15.00
CA CYS A 142 8.10 -5.65 14.29
C CYS A 142 8.06 -5.79 12.76
N SER A 143 7.72 -6.98 12.26
CA SER A 143 7.71 -7.28 10.82
C SER A 143 6.30 -7.22 10.23
N VAL A 144 5.28 -6.87 11.01
CA VAL A 144 3.89 -6.77 10.55
C VAL A 144 3.46 -5.31 10.53
N ASP A 145 2.92 -4.88 9.41
CA ASP A 145 2.17 -3.62 9.29
C ASP A 145 0.72 -3.93 8.97
N TYR A 146 -0.19 -3.18 9.56
CA TYR A 146 -1.61 -3.19 9.20
C TYR A 146 -2.00 -1.90 8.52
N PHE A 147 -3.01 -1.98 7.67
CA PHE A 147 -3.52 -0.84 6.92
C PHE A 147 -5.03 -0.78 7.06
N LEU A 148 -5.54 0.37 7.47
CA LEU A 148 -6.95 0.70 7.32
C LEU A 148 -7.11 1.54 6.05
N ILE A 149 -8.02 1.15 5.17
CA ILE A 149 -8.55 2.00 4.10
C ILE A 149 -10.01 2.28 4.44
N TYR A 150 -10.26 3.52 4.87
CA TYR A 150 -11.56 4.02 5.31
C TYR A 150 -12.23 4.84 4.22
N ASP A 151 -13.43 4.44 3.82
CA ASP A 151 -14.24 5.22 2.90
C ASP A 151 -15.04 6.30 3.62
N LEU A 152 -14.77 7.58 3.34
CA LEU A 152 -15.42 8.70 4.04
C LEU A 152 -16.93 8.79 3.76
N LYS A 153 -17.39 8.32 2.59
CA LYS A 153 -18.79 8.40 2.20
C LYS A 153 -19.64 7.34 2.89
N SER A 154 -19.23 6.08 2.83
CA SER A 154 -19.98 4.96 3.41
C SER A 154 -19.56 4.60 4.84
N LYS A 155 -18.45 5.17 5.32
CA LYS A 155 -17.83 4.85 6.61
C LYS A 155 -17.34 3.40 6.70
N THR A 156 -17.17 2.73 5.56
CA THR A 156 -16.70 1.33 5.49
C THR A 156 -15.20 1.26 5.80
N LYS A 157 -14.84 0.23 6.57
CA LYS A 157 -13.48 0.02 7.08
C LYS A 157 -12.91 -1.24 6.45
N ASN A 158 -11.81 -1.09 5.70
CA ASN A 158 -11.16 -2.20 5.03
C ASN A 158 -9.79 -2.39 5.64
N PHE A 159 -9.57 -3.54 6.26
CA PHE A 159 -8.31 -3.84 6.95
C PHE A 159 -7.45 -4.75 6.08
N PHE A 160 -6.17 -4.43 5.96
CA PHE A 160 -5.16 -5.24 5.29
C PHE A 160 -3.95 -5.38 6.21
N GLY A 161 -3.07 -6.33 5.89
CA GLY A 161 -1.79 -6.45 6.58
C GLY A 161 -0.70 -7.00 5.68
N GLN A 162 0.54 -6.75 6.03
CA GLN A 162 1.72 -7.21 5.30
C GLN A 162 2.79 -7.66 6.30
N PHE A 163 3.52 -8.71 5.95
CA PHE A 163 4.64 -9.24 6.75
C PHE A 163 5.94 -9.16 5.97
N ARG A 164 6.99 -8.57 6.55
CA ARG A 164 8.36 -8.48 6.00
C ARG A 164 8.50 -7.85 4.59
N ILE A 165 7.50 -7.10 4.14
CA ILE A 165 7.45 -6.49 2.81
C ILE A 165 7.59 -4.95 2.93
N ASP A 166 7.68 -4.22 1.81
CA ASP A 166 7.70 -2.77 1.79
C ASP A 166 6.51 -2.19 2.58
N ARG A 167 6.81 -1.32 3.56
CA ARG A 167 5.82 -0.80 4.51
C ARG A 167 4.90 0.26 3.90
N LYS A 168 4.66 0.23 2.59
CA LYS A 168 4.02 1.30 1.82
C LYS A 168 2.52 1.03 1.68
N MET A 169 1.73 1.97 2.18
CA MET A 169 0.30 2.04 1.86
C MET A 169 0.10 2.93 0.63
N ALA A 170 -0.33 2.30 -0.46
CA ALA A 170 -0.60 2.94 -1.75
C ALA A 170 -1.94 2.45 -2.33
N LEU A 171 -2.66 3.36 -2.98
CA LEU A 171 -3.85 3.05 -3.77
C LEU A 171 -3.53 3.20 -5.25
N TYR A 172 -4.23 2.45 -6.10
CA TYR A 172 -3.97 2.40 -7.53
C TYR A 172 -5.25 2.60 -8.34
N HIS A 173 -5.11 2.96 -9.61
CA HIS A 173 -6.22 3.08 -10.56
C HIS A 173 -6.10 2.09 -11.73
N PHE A 174 -6.49 0.83 -11.51
CA PHE A 174 -6.53 -0.16 -12.60
C PHE A 174 -7.89 -0.17 -13.29
N ASP A 175 -7.93 -0.09 -14.61
CA ASP A 175 -9.16 -0.02 -15.42
C ASP A 175 -10.13 1.09 -14.97
N ASN A 176 -9.60 2.25 -14.59
CA ASN A 176 -10.34 3.37 -13.99
C ASN A 176 -11.00 3.08 -12.63
N GLU A 177 -10.73 1.92 -12.01
CA GLU A 177 -11.25 1.54 -10.70
C GLU A 177 -10.22 1.78 -9.60
N LEU A 178 -10.70 2.37 -8.49
CA LEU A 178 -9.88 2.50 -7.29
C LEU A 178 -9.61 1.13 -6.69
N SER A 179 -8.33 0.84 -6.53
CA SER A 179 -7.82 -0.49 -6.24
C SER A 179 -6.71 -0.45 -5.19
N TYR A 180 -6.53 -1.58 -4.51
CA TYR A 180 -5.43 -1.82 -3.58
C TYR A 180 -4.75 -3.13 -3.97
N VAL A 181 -3.43 -3.16 -3.94
CA VAL A 181 -2.65 -4.38 -4.21
C VAL A 181 -2.09 -4.86 -2.88
N SER A 182 -2.68 -5.92 -2.33
CA SER A 182 -2.13 -6.54 -1.13
C SER A 182 -0.91 -7.37 -1.48
N LYS A 183 0.08 -7.41 -0.60
CA LYS A 183 1.29 -8.22 -0.77
C LYS A 183 1.40 -9.22 0.38
N THR A 184 1.65 -10.49 0.06
CA THR A 184 1.83 -11.57 1.05
C THR A 184 3.21 -12.19 0.85
N TYR A 185 3.95 -12.33 1.94
CA TYR A 185 5.24 -13.00 1.99
C TYR A 185 5.05 -14.45 2.39
N ARG A 186 5.71 -15.38 1.69
CA ARG A 186 5.84 -16.78 2.11
C ARG A 186 7.27 -17.23 1.93
N GLU A 187 7.72 -18.02 2.89
CA GLU A 187 9.06 -18.60 2.90
C GLU A 187 8.92 -20.08 3.24
N SER A 188 9.52 -20.93 2.41
CA SER A 188 9.58 -22.36 2.65
C SER A 188 10.93 -22.70 3.26
N ALA A 189 10.90 -23.31 4.45
CA ALA A 189 12.09 -23.73 5.17
C ALA A 189 12.86 -24.87 4.48
N ASN A 190 12.25 -25.57 3.52
CA ASN A 190 12.81 -26.79 2.95
C ASN A 190 13.62 -26.56 1.65
N ASP A 191 13.34 -25.50 0.91
CA ASP A 191 13.89 -25.26 -0.45
C ASP A 191 14.36 -23.81 -0.66
N SER A 192 14.58 -23.06 0.43
CA SER A 192 15.04 -21.65 0.39
C SER A 192 14.14 -20.74 -0.46
N LYS A 193 12.91 -21.18 -0.78
CA LYS A 193 12.01 -20.50 -1.71
C LYS A 193 11.25 -19.40 -0.98
N VAL A 194 11.30 -18.21 -1.56
CA VAL A 194 10.54 -17.04 -1.12
C VAL A 194 9.54 -16.65 -2.19
N GLU A 195 8.28 -16.48 -1.81
CA GLU A 195 7.21 -16.00 -2.67
C GLU A 195 6.67 -14.66 -2.17
N TYR A 196 6.60 -13.70 -3.08
CA TYR A 196 5.85 -12.46 -2.93
C TYR A 196 4.59 -12.56 -3.78
N ILE A 197 3.43 -12.63 -3.13
CA ILE A 197 2.14 -12.79 -3.77
C ILE A 197 1.39 -11.47 -3.73
N TYR A 198 1.10 -10.90 -4.89
CA TYR A 198 0.34 -9.68 -5.06
C TYR A 198 -1.08 -10.04 -5.45
N GLU A 199 -2.09 -9.58 -4.70
CA GLU A 199 -3.50 -9.79 -5.04
C GLU A 199 -4.20 -8.45 -5.23
N LEU A 200 -4.97 -8.33 -6.32
CA LEU A 200 -5.72 -7.12 -6.60
C LEU A 200 -7.07 -7.11 -5.88
N PHE A 201 -7.33 -6.01 -5.19
CA PHE A 201 -8.63 -5.69 -4.62
C PHE A 201 -9.16 -4.41 -5.26
N SER A 202 -10.46 -4.36 -5.52
CA SER A 202 -11.13 -3.15 -6.01
C SER A 202 -12.33 -2.83 -5.12
N ILE A 203 -12.62 -1.54 -4.99
CA ILE A 203 -13.67 -1.03 -4.13
C ILE A 203 -15.03 -1.11 -4.82
N ASP A 204 -16.07 -1.53 -4.08
CA ASP A 204 -17.45 -1.49 -4.55
C ASP A 204 -18.16 -0.16 -4.21
N GLU A 205 -19.42 -0.03 -4.63
CA GLU A 205 -20.23 1.16 -4.36
C GLU A 205 -20.42 1.44 -2.86
N LYS A 206 -20.40 0.41 -2.02
CA LYS A 206 -20.52 0.49 -0.55
C LYS A 206 -19.18 0.79 0.13
N GLY A 207 -18.11 1.00 -0.64
CA GLY A 207 -16.78 1.27 -0.10
C GLY A 207 -16.06 0.03 0.43
N GLN A 208 -16.56 -1.17 0.11
CA GLN A 208 -15.94 -2.43 0.51
C GLN A 208 -14.97 -2.89 -0.58
N PHE A 209 -13.73 -3.21 -0.19
CA PHE A 209 -12.76 -3.83 -1.08
C PHE A 209 -13.02 -5.33 -1.17
N ASN A 210 -13.02 -5.85 -2.40
CA ASN A 210 -13.19 -7.26 -2.70
C ASN A 210 -12.08 -7.72 -3.67
N LYS A 211 -11.68 -8.99 -3.59
CA LYS A 211 -10.72 -9.58 -4.53
C LYS A 211 -11.26 -9.45 -5.96
N LYS A 212 -10.50 -8.82 -6.84
CA LYS A 212 -10.88 -8.67 -8.24
C LYS A 212 -10.57 -9.98 -8.98
N LYS A 213 -11.52 -10.43 -9.79
CA LYS A 213 -11.45 -11.67 -10.57
C LYS A 213 -11.63 -11.37 -12.05
N ASN A 214 -10.97 -12.15 -12.89
CA ASN A 214 -11.20 -12.11 -14.33
C ASN A 214 -12.53 -12.80 -14.71
N SER A 215 -12.87 -12.80 -16.00
CA SER A 215 -14.11 -13.41 -16.52
C SER A 215 -14.23 -14.91 -16.25
N ASN A 216 -13.11 -15.60 -16.00
CA ASN A 216 -13.06 -17.03 -15.69
C ASN A 216 -13.15 -17.29 -14.17
N GLY A 217 -13.34 -16.25 -13.35
CA GLY A 217 -13.43 -16.37 -11.90
C GLY A 217 -12.09 -16.51 -11.18
N LEU A 218 -10.96 -16.38 -11.88
CA LEU A 218 -9.62 -16.42 -11.29
C LEU A 218 -9.25 -15.04 -10.74
N THR A 219 -8.72 -15.00 -9.52
CA THR A 219 -8.23 -13.76 -8.89
C THR A 219 -7.09 -13.16 -9.69
N TYR A 220 -7.10 -11.85 -9.90
CA TYR A 220 -5.94 -11.16 -10.46
C TYR A 220 -4.79 -11.20 -9.46
N GLN A 221 -3.71 -11.87 -9.83
CA GLN A 221 -2.59 -12.18 -8.95
C GLN A 221 -1.27 -12.19 -9.73
N ILE A 222 -0.22 -11.71 -9.07
CA ILE A 222 1.16 -11.87 -9.48
C ILE A 222 1.89 -12.65 -8.39
N LYS A 223 2.74 -13.61 -8.77
CA LYS A 223 3.68 -14.25 -7.85
C LYS A 223 5.09 -14.01 -8.35
N HIS A 224 5.89 -13.37 -7.52
CA HIS A 224 7.32 -13.28 -7.71
C HIS A 224 8.00 -14.29 -6.78
N ILE A 225 8.72 -15.24 -7.38
CA ILE A 225 9.38 -16.32 -6.67
C ILE A 225 10.89 -16.13 -6.81
N THR A 226 11.60 -16.19 -5.70
CA THR A 226 13.05 -16.12 -5.62
C THR A 226 13.59 -17.18 -4.65
N PHE A 227 14.89 -17.40 -4.66
CA PHE A 227 15.56 -18.41 -3.83
C PHE A 227 16.70 -17.77 -3.06
N LEU A 228 16.83 -18.09 -1.76
CA LEU A 228 17.79 -17.48 -0.84
C LEU A 228 19.24 -17.98 -1.00
N ASP A 229 19.50 -18.93 -1.92
CA ASP A 229 20.83 -19.56 -2.05
C ASP A 229 21.89 -18.66 -2.73
N ASP A 230 23.13 -18.78 -2.26
CA ASP A 230 24.28 -17.91 -2.51
C ASP A 230 24.78 -17.83 -3.97
N ASP A 231 25.12 -16.61 -4.38
CA ASP A 231 26.15 -16.19 -5.34
C ASP A 231 26.15 -16.70 -6.79
N THR A 232 25.16 -17.46 -7.25
CA THR A 232 25.09 -17.84 -8.68
C THR A 232 23.69 -17.63 -9.26
N ILE A 233 23.52 -16.52 -10.00
CA ILE A 233 22.33 -16.14 -10.78
C ILE A 233 21.03 -16.31 -9.99
N ARG A 234 20.57 -15.24 -9.33
CA ARG A 234 19.23 -15.19 -8.71
C ARG A 234 18.19 -15.62 -9.75
N LYS A 235 17.70 -16.85 -9.62
CA LYS A 235 16.61 -17.34 -10.46
C LYS A 235 15.34 -16.71 -9.94
N GLU A 236 14.88 -15.68 -10.62
CA GLU A 236 13.58 -15.07 -10.36
C GLU A 236 12.55 -15.64 -11.33
N ILE A 237 11.35 -15.93 -10.82
CA ILE A 237 10.21 -16.40 -11.61
C ILE A 237 9.05 -15.44 -11.37
N LEU A 238 8.40 -15.00 -12.45
CA LEU A 238 7.17 -14.23 -12.41
C LEU A 238 6.03 -15.04 -12.99
N GLU A 239 5.06 -15.41 -12.16
CA GLU A 239 3.78 -15.96 -12.60
C GLU A 239 2.73 -14.85 -12.52
N GLN A 240 1.98 -14.61 -13.60
CA GLN A 240 0.98 -13.55 -13.63
C GLN A 240 -0.34 -14.01 -14.25
N ASN A 241 -1.42 -13.81 -13.49
CA ASN A 241 -2.78 -13.65 -14.00
C ASN A 241 -3.18 -12.22 -13.68
N TRP A 242 -2.74 -11.27 -14.51
CA TRP A 242 -2.89 -9.84 -14.24
C TRP A 242 -3.75 -9.14 -15.29
N ILE A 243 -4.16 -7.89 -15.04
CA ILE A 243 -5.02 -7.12 -15.95
C ILE A 243 -4.29 -6.85 -17.27
N GLN A 244 -3.03 -6.44 -17.17
CA GLN A 244 -2.14 -6.25 -18.30
C GLN A 244 -0.83 -6.97 -18.01
N GLU A 245 -0.25 -7.61 -19.00
CA GLU A 245 1.03 -8.28 -18.85
C GLU A 245 2.11 -7.28 -18.44
N ILE A 246 2.81 -7.58 -17.34
CA ILE A 246 3.95 -6.81 -16.85
C ILE A 246 5.18 -7.29 -17.63
N LYS A 247 5.93 -6.34 -18.20
CA LYS A 247 7.10 -6.56 -19.06
C LYS A 247 8.40 -6.19 -18.37
#